data_AF-A0AAC8VBJ8-F1
#
_entry.id   AF-A0AAC8VBJ8-F1
#
_cell.length_a   1.000
_cell.length_b   1.000
_cell.length_c   1.000
_cell.angle_alpha   90.00
_cell.angle_beta   90.00
_cell.angle_gamma   90.00
#
_symmetry.space_group_name_H-M   'P 1'
#
loop_
_entity.id
_entity.type
_entity.pdbx_description
1 polymer ?
#
loop_
_entity_poly.entity_id
_entity_poly.type
_entity_poly.pdbx_seq_one_letter_code
_entity_poly.pdbx_strand_id
1 'polypeptide(L)'
;MTYKQAQQRYGIPGRSTALVGLCKYGRFDWSPRLLDLVKRKRPVAQINLSLPPEQRINELEEQLKRVNQKAEFVESVINVLKNDYGVSMVKKRPGKSSRNVRPQK
;
A
#
# COMPACT_ATOMS: atom_id res chain seq x y z
N MET A 1 -21.76 10.19 1.22
CA MET A 1 -20.89 11.14 1.94
C MET A 1 -21.10 12.53 1.38
N THR A 2 -21.52 13.49 2.20
CA THR A 2 -21.62 14.91 1.80
C THR A 2 -20.31 15.63 2.08
N TYR A 3 -20.02 16.74 1.39
CA TYR A 3 -18.76 17.46 1.56
C TYR A 3 -18.56 17.94 3.01
N LYS A 4 -19.63 18.32 3.73
CA LYS A 4 -19.57 18.74 5.14
C LYS A 4 -19.13 17.61 6.06
N GLN A 5 -19.60 16.38 5.81
CA GLN A 5 -19.19 15.20 6.57
C GLN A 5 -17.72 14.84 6.32
N ALA A 6 -17.25 14.98 5.08
CA ALA A 6 -15.83 14.80 4.75
C ALA A 6 -14.95 15.87 5.40
N GLN A 7 -15.42 17.12 5.43
CA GLN A 7 -14.73 18.23 6.09
C GLN A 7 -14.53 17.97 7.58
N GLN A 8 -15.57 17.50 8.28
CA GLN A 8 -15.51 17.18 9.70
C GLN A 8 -14.66 15.93 10.01
N ARG A 9 -14.75 14.88 9.19
CA ARG A 9 -14.01 13.62 9.43
C ARG A 9 -12.52 13.71 9.11
N TYR A 10 -12.14 14.49 8.09
CA TYR A 10 -10.77 14.51 7.57
C TYR A 10 -10.09 15.87 7.70
N GLY A 11 -10.74 16.86 8.32
CA GLY A 11 -10.15 18.20 8.53
C GLY A 11 -9.83 18.95 7.24
N ILE A 12 -10.64 18.76 6.20
CA ILE A 12 -10.36 19.33 4.88
C ILE A 12 -10.59 20.86 4.92
N PRO A 13 -9.68 21.70 4.39
CA PRO A 13 -9.76 23.16 4.60
C PRO A 13 -10.85 23.85 3.77
N GLY A 14 -11.25 23.28 2.64
CA GLY A 14 -12.12 23.95 1.67
C GLY A 14 -13.04 23.00 0.93
N ARG A 15 -14.22 23.52 0.55
CA ARG A 15 -15.23 22.78 -0.21
C ARG A 15 -14.69 22.29 -1.56
N SER A 16 -13.89 23.10 -2.25
CA SER A 16 -13.26 22.71 -3.52
C SER A 16 -12.32 21.52 -3.34
N THR A 17 -11.46 21.54 -2.32
CA THR A 17 -10.57 20.41 -1.98
C THR A 17 -11.35 19.16 -1.61
N ALA A 18 -12.42 19.30 -0.82
CA ALA A 18 -13.29 18.17 -0.45
C ALA A 18 -13.98 17.58 -1.69
N LEU A 19 -14.53 18.42 -2.57
CA LEU A 19 -15.19 18.00 -3.80
C LEU A 19 -14.21 17.42 -4.83
N VAL A 20 -12.98 17.94 -4.93
CA VAL A 20 -11.92 17.38 -5.79
C VAL A 20 -11.51 16.01 -5.28
N GLY A 21 -11.36 15.81 -3.97
CA GLY A 21 -11.12 14.50 -3.37
C GLY A 21 -12.27 13.53 -3.61
N LEU A 22 -13.51 13.98 -3.41
CA LEU A 22 -14.73 13.22 -3.71
C LEU A 22 -14.90 12.93 -5.21
N CYS A 23 -14.40 13.78 -6.10
CA CYS A 23 -14.46 13.56 -7.56
C CYS A 23 -13.36 12.60 -8.02
N LYS A 24 -12.16 12.73 -7.45
CA LYS A 24 -11.00 11.90 -7.80
C LYS A 24 -11.10 10.49 -7.23
N TYR A 25 -11.72 10.34 -6.05
CA TYR A 25 -11.77 9.08 -5.31
C TYR A 25 -13.19 8.60 -4.96
N GLY A 26 -14.22 9.43 -5.15
CA GLY A 26 -15.61 9.01 -4.94
C GLY A 26 -16.21 8.38 -6.19
N ARG A 27 -16.85 7.23 -6.03
CA ARG A 27 -17.57 6.51 -7.10
C ARG A 27 -18.98 7.08 -7.33
N PHE A 28 -19.17 8.39 -7.24
CA PHE A 28 -20.50 9.01 -7.34
C PHE A 28 -20.49 10.11 -8.41
N ASP A 29 -20.97 9.76 -9.61
CA ASP A 29 -21.09 10.66 -10.75
C ASP A 29 -22.22 11.68 -10.52
N TRP A 30 -21.87 12.93 -10.21
CA TRP A 30 -22.85 14.01 -9.97
C TRP A 30 -23.13 14.89 -11.18
N SER A 31 -22.76 14.48 -12.41
CA SER A 31 -22.99 15.30 -13.61
C SER A 31 -24.36 15.02 -14.22
N PRO A 32 -25.37 15.91 -14.13
CA PRO A 32 -26.72 15.64 -14.64
C PRO A 32 -26.84 15.77 -16.17
N ARG A 33 -25.76 16.15 -16.88
CA ARG A 33 -25.82 16.56 -18.30
C ARG A 33 -24.90 15.83 -19.26
N LEU A 34 -24.14 14.82 -18.83
CA LEU A 34 -23.22 14.08 -19.71
C LEU A 34 -23.56 12.60 -19.91
N LEU A 35 -24.70 12.14 -19.39
CA LEU A 35 -25.13 10.74 -19.56
C LEU A 35 -25.49 10.38 -21.02
N ASP A 36 -25.85 11.34 -21.86
CA ASP A 36 -26.23 11.07 -23.25
C ASP A 36 -25.07 11.02 -24.24
N LEU A 37 -23.99 11.78 -24.00
CA LEU A 37 -22.87 11.83 -24.95
C LEU A 37 -21.83 10.71 -24.72
N VAL A 38 -21.68 10.25 -23.47
CA VAL A 38 -20.66 9.24 -23.10
C VAL A 38 -21.05 7.82 -23.54
N LYS A 39 -22.33 7.56 -23.86
CA LYS A 39 -22.74 6.26 -24.41
C LYS A 39 -22.19 5.96 -25.81
N ARG A 40 -21.74 6.98 -26.57
CA ARG A 40 -21.30 6.80 -27.97
C ARG A 40 -19.79 6.76 -28.18
N LYS A 41 -18.95 7.10 -27.19
CA LYS A 41 -17.49 7.12 -27.36
C LYS A 41 -16.75 6.70 -26.09
N ARG A 42 -16.78 5.41 -25.76
CA ARG A 42 -15.75 4.81 -24.88
C ARG A 42 -14.96 3.79 -25.68
N PRO A 43 -13.69 4.04 -26.04
CA PRO A 43 -12.74 2.97 -26.25
C PRO A 43 -12.59 2.22 -24.93
N VAL A 44 -12.89 0.93 -24.94
CA VAL A 44 -12.75 -0.03 -23.85
C VAL A 44 -11.25 -0.24 -23.57
N ALA A 45 -10.59 0.75 -22.98
CA ALA A 45 -9.16 0.70 -22.68
C ALA A 45 -8.80 1.23 -21.28
N GLN A 46 -9.76 1.74 -20.50
CA GLN A 46 -9.52 2.22 -19.12
C GLN A 46 -10.34 1.49 -18.05
N ILE A 47 -10.85 0.29 -18.37
CA ILE A 47 -11.66 -0.53 -17.44
C ILE A 47 -10.91 -1.80 -16.98
N ASN A 48 -9.70 -2.04 -17.50
CA ASN A 48 -8.77 -3.01 -16.92
C ASN A 48 -7.82 -2.21 -16.00
N LEU A 49 -7.66 -2.43 -14.71
CA LEU A 49 -7.87 -3.63 -13.92
C LEU A 49 -8.56 -3.29 -12.58
N SER A 50 -9.85 -2.94 -12.64
CA SER A 50 -10.70 -2.87 -11.45
C SER A 50 -11.07 -4.30 -11.02
N LEU A 51 -10.10 -5.06 -10.50
CA LEU A 51 -10.44 -6.22 -9.66
C LEU A 51 -11.37 -5.72 -8.53
N PRO A 52 -12.43 -6.47 -8.17
CA PRO A 52 -13.25 -6.12 -7.02
C PRO A 52 -12.33 -5.85 -5.83
N PRO A 53 -12.48 -4.73 -5.11
CA PRO A 53 -11.60 -4.41 -3.98
C PRO A 53 -11.58 -5.54 -2.94
N GLU A 54 -12.65 -6.32 -2.84
CA GLU A 54 -12.77 -7.52 -2.01
C GLU A 54 -11.85 -8.66 -2.46
N GLN A 55 -11.73 -8.91 -3.76
CA GLN A 55 -10.82 -9.94 -4.27
C GLN A 55 -9.36 -9.59 -3.99
N ARG A 56 -9.02 -8.30 -4.09
CA ARG A 56 -7.68 -7.81 -3.75
C ARG A 56 -7.39 -7.91 -2.25
N ILE A 57 -8.37 -7.66 -1.39
CA ILE A 57 -8.23 -7.82 0.06
C ILE A 57 -7.98 -9.29 0.41
N ASN A 58 -8.80 -10.21 -0.13
CA ASN A 58 -8.66 -11.64 0.15
C ASN A 58 -7.32 -12.19 -0.35
N GLU A 59 -6.85 -11.76 -1.53
CA GLU A 59 -5.52 -12.12 -2.03
C GLU A 59 -4.41 -11.62 -1.10
N LEU A 60 -4.51 -10.37 -0.63
CA LEU A 60 -3.54 -9.80 0.31
C LEU A 60 -3.56 -10.51 1.67
N GLU A 61 -4.73 -10.90 2.18
CA GLU A 61 -4.85 -11.68 3.42
C GLU A 61 -4.22 -13.06 3.30
N GLU A 62 -4.39 -13.72 2.15
CA GLU A 62 -3.75 -15.00 1.88
C GLU A 62 -2.23 -14.85 1.76
N GLN A 63 -1.74 -13.75 1.15
CA GLN A 63 -0.32 -13.42 1.13
C GLN A 63 0.23 -13.19 2.53
N LEU A 64 -0.49 -12.49 3.41
CA LEU A 64 -0.10 -12.31 4.81
C LEU A 64 0.00 -13.65 5.55
N LYS A 65 -0.98 -14.54 5.39
CA LYS A 65 -0.93 -15.90 5.97
C LYS A 65 0.29 -16.67 5.48
N ARG A 66 0.56 -16.65 4.17
CA ARG A 66 1.74 -17.32 3.58
C ARG A 66 3.06 -16.76 4.12
N VAL A 67 3.16 -15.44 4.30
CA VAL A 67 4.36 -14.80 4.85
C VAL A 67 4.56 -15.14 6.32
N ASN A 68 3.48 -15.13 7.13
CA ASN A 68 3.55 -15.49 8.54
C ASN A 68 4.00 -16.94 8.73
N GLN A 69 3.44 -17.88 7.97
CA GLN A 69 3.87 -19.28 7.99
C GLN A 69 5.36 -19.45 7.64
N LYS A 70 5.85 -18.69 6.64
CA LYS A 70 7.28 -18.70 6.28
C LYS A 70 8.15 -18.11 7.39
N ALA A 71 7.68 -17.06 8.08
CA ALA A 71 8.41 -16.46 9.21
C ALA A 71 8.52 -17.45 10.38
N GLU A 72 7.42 -18.09 10.78
CA GLU A 72 7.39 -19.12 11.81
C GLU A 72 8.32 -20.30 11.48
N PHE A 73 8.32 -20.74 10.22
CA PHE A 73 9.23 -21.79 9.75
C PHE A 73 10.71 -21.35 9.87
N VAL A 74 11.04 -20.14 9.44
CA VAL A 74 12.41 -19.60 9.54
C VAL A 74 12.84 -19.48 11.00
N GLU A 75 11.95 -19.02 11.88
CA GLU A 75 12.22 -18.96 13.32
C GLU A 75 12.47 -20.34 13.91
N SER A 76 11.68 -21.35 13.52
CA SER A 76 11.88 -22.73 13.94
C SER A 76 13.23 -23.30 13.49
N VAL A 77 13.59 -23.12 12.22
CA VAL A 77 14.90 -23.55 11.69
C VAL A 77 16.05 -22.83 12.41
N ILE A 78 15.92 -21.53 12.67
CA ILE A 78 16.89 -20.76 13.45
C ILE A 78 17.01 -21.32 14.88
N ASN A 79 15.90 -21.69 15.51
CA ASN A 79 15.89 -22.25 16.85
C ASN A 79 16.61 -23.61 16.91
N VAL A 80 16.34 -24.50 15.95
CA VAL A 80 17.04 -25.78 15.79
C VAL A 80 18.55 -25.56 15.61
N LEU A 81 18.96 -24.64 14.72
CA LEU A 81 20.38 -24.31 14.51
C LEU A 81 21.07 -23.74 15.75
N LYS A 82 20.34 -22.98 16.58
CA LYS A 82 20.87 -22.48 17.85
C LYS A 82 21.01 -23.58 18.90
N ASN A 83 19.99 -24.44 19.03
CA ASN A 83 19.93 -25.46 20.09
C ASN A 83 20.85 -26.64 19.79
N ASP A 84 20.83 -27.17 18.56
CA ASP A 84 21.55 -28.39 18.20
C ASP A 84 22.99 -28.12 17.73
N TYR A 85 23.24 -26.93 17.15
CA TYR A 85 24.54 -26.59 16.56
C TYR A 85 25.25 -25.39 17.21
N GLY A 86 24.62 -24.72 18.19
CA GLY A 86 25.23 -23.57 18.89
C GLY A 86 25.52 -22.36 17.98
N VAL A 87 24.93 -22.29 16.78
CA VAL A 87 25.22 -21.24 15.80
C VAL A 87 24.51 -19.95 16.20
N SER A 88 25.27 -19.00 16.75
CA SER A 88 24.78 -17.65 17.04
C SER A 88 24.68 -16.83 15.74
N MET A 89 23.54 -16.93 15.06
CA MET A 89 23.21 -16.11 13.87
C MET A 89 22.86 -14.67 14.28
N VAL A 90 23.85 -13.94 14.79
CA VAL A 90 23.73 -12.50 15.08
C VAL A 90 23.91 -11.74 13.78
N LYS A 91 22.92 -10.93 13.41
CA LYS A 91 23.02 -10.01 12.28
C LYS A 91 24.20 -9.06 12.53
N LYS A 92 25.28 -9.22 11.78
CA LYS A 92 26.45 -8.33 11.83
C LYS A 92 25.97 -6.90 11.57
N ARG A 93 26.32 -5.97 12.47
CA ARG A 93 26.01 -4.55 12.27
C ARG A 93 26.64 -4.11 10.94
N PRO A 94 25.92 -3.42 10.04
CA PRO A 94 26.53 -2.89 8.83
C PRO A 94 27.69 -1.99 9.27
N GLY A 95 28.91 -2.37 8.86
CA GLY A 95 30.13 -1.66 9.26
C GLY A 95 30.02 -0.20 8.84
N LYS A 96 30.28 0.72 9.77
CA LYS A 96 30.42 2.14 9.42
C LYS A 96 31.56 2.23 8.42
N SER A 97 31.24 2.69 7.20
CA SER A 97 32.21 3.02 6.16
C SER A 97 33.39 3.78 6.77
N SER A 98 34.58 3.19 6.69
CA SER A 98 35.82 3.81 7.13
C SER A 98 36.07 5.02 6.24
N ARG A 99 35.76 6.20 6.75
CA ARG A 99 36.04 7.46 6.06
C ARG A 99 37.55 7.66 6.13
N ASN A 100 38.26 7.33 5.05
CA ASN A 100 39.68 7.62 4.89
C ASN A 100 39.93 9.10 5.16
N VAL A 101 40.55 9.42 6.30
CA VAL A 101 41.05 10.76 6.58
C VAL A 101 42.31 10.94 5.74
N ARG A 102 42.24 11.80 4.72
CA ARG A 102 43.43 12.22 3.98
C ARG A 102 44.27 13.12 4.90
N PRO A 103 45.60 12.95 4.97
CA PRO A 103 46.45 13.90 5.65
C PRO A 103 46.52 15.19 4.81
N GLN A 104 46.09 16.30 5.40
CA GLN A 104 46.36 17.64 4.89
C GLN A 104 47.85 17.92 5.10
N LYS A 105 48.52 18.41 4.06
CA LYS A 105 49.92 18.86 4.07
C LYS A 105 49.93 20.38 4.03
#